data_AF-A0A6I9YXK5-F1
#
_entry.id   AF-A0A6I9YXK5-F1
#
_cell.length_a   1.000
_cell.length_b   1.000
_cell.length_c   1.000
_cell.angle_alpha   90.00
_cell.angle_beta   90.00
_cell.angle_gamma   90.00
#
_symmetry.space_group_name_H-M   'P 1'
#
loop_
_entity.id
_entity.type
_entity.pdbx_description
1 polymer ?
#
loop_
_entity_poly.entity_id
_entity_poly.type
_entity_poly.pdbx_seq_one_letter_code
_entity_poly.pdbx_strand_id
1 'polypeptide(L)'
;MADKPQGHEPASPRSLQRSSSPSPGPNHTSNTSASNTAAPQNASGRPTCSLTPTLAGHFNENLIKHVQGWPADHAEKQASRLREEAHNTGSVHMSETCTELKNLRSLVRVCEIQATLREQRILFLRQQIKELEKLKNQNSFMV
;
A
#
# COMPACT_ATOMS: atom_id res chain seq x y z
N MET A 1 15.92 -44.80 -26.91
CA MET A 1 15.56 -43.42 -27.31
C MET A 1 14.44 -42.98 -26.38
N ALA A 2 14.69 -41.88 -25.66
CA ALA A 2 13.82 -41.04 -24.82
C ALA A 2 12.49 -41.61 -24.30
N ASP A 3 12.44 -41.89 -22.99
CA ASP A 3 11.19 -41.92 -22.23
C ASP A 3 11.32 -40.94 -21.05
N LYS A 4 10.39 -39.98 -20.98
CA LYS A 4 10.38 -38.84 -20.06
C LYS A 4 9.18 -39.02 -19.14
N PRO A 5 9.34 -39.11 -17.81
CA PRO A 5 8.18 -39.24 -16.94
C PRO A 5 7.42 -37.92 -16.80
N GLN A 6 6.09 -38.02 -16.95
CA GLN A 6 5.06 -37.21 -16.27
C GLN A 6 5.45 -37.01 -14.78
N GLY A 7 5.29 -35.88 -14.11
CA GLY A 7 4.29 -34.82 -14.20
C GLY A 7 3.72 -34.62 -12.78
N HIS A 8 3.95 -33.45 -12.16
CA HIS A 8 3.06 -32.92 -11.12
C HIS A 8 3.36 -31.42 -10.92
N GLU A 9 2.59 -30.60 -11.61
CA GLU A 9 2.51 -29.16 -11.37
C GLU A 9 1.23 -28.95 -10.54
N PRO A 10 1.30 -28.46 -9.29
CA PRO A 10 0.09 -28.11 -8.57
C PRO A 10 -0.42 -26.76 -9.10
N ALA A 11 -1.34 -26.88 -10.05
CA ALA A 11 -2.21 -25.81 -10.50
C ALA A 11 -2.82 -25.03 -9.34
N SER A 12 -2.74 -23.70 -9.43
CA SER A 12 -3.52 -22.76 -8.64
C SER A 12 -5.02 -23.09 -8.65
N PRO A 13 -5.70 -22.92 -7.52
CA PRO A 13 -7.10 -22.53 -7.54
C PRO A 13 -7.32 -21.21 -6.79
N ARG A 14 -7.76 -20.22 -7.58
CA ARG A 14 -9.04 -19.53 -7.36
C ARG A 14 -9.09 -18.55 -6.18
N SER A 15 -8.98 -17.27 -6.54
CA SER A 15 -10.00 -16.25 -6.26
C SER A 15 -10.64 -16.33 -4.87
N LEU A 16 -9.94 -15.78 -3.87
CA LEU A 16 -10.60 -15.29 -2.66
C LEU A 16 -10.60 -13.76 -2.70
N GLN A 17 -11.62 -13.26 -3.41
CA GLN A 17 -12.47 -12.16 -3.01
C GLN A 17 -11.78 -11.11 -2.11
N ARG A 18 -11.16 -10.14 -2.79
CA ARG A 18 -10.65 -8.91 -2.19
C ARG A 18 -11.83 -8.14 -1.62
N SER A 19 -12.17 -8.38 -0.35
CA SER A 19 -13.07 -7.53 0.41
C SER A 19 -12.39 -6.19 0.66
N SER A 20 -12.44 -5.30 -0.34
CA SER A 20 -12.13 -3.89 -0.18
C SER A 20 -13.23 -3.26 0.66
N SER A 21 -12.90 -2.91 1.90
CA SER A 21 -13.74 -2.07 2.76
C SER A 21 -14.05 -0.75 2.04
N PRO A 22 -15.32 -0.33 1.90
CA PRO A 22 -15.64 0.99 1.38
C PRO A 22 -15.51 2.01 2.51
N SER A 23 -14.63 3.01 2.33
CA SER A 23 -14.69 4.24 3.11
C SER A 23 -15.97 5.01 2.77
N PRO A 24 -16.63 5.70 3.72
CA PRO A 24 -17.87 6.41 3.44
C PRO A 24 -17.61 7.60 2.52
N GLY A 25 -18.23 7.59 1.34
CA GLY A 25 -18.27 8.74 0.46
C GLY A 25 -19.17 9.86 0.99
N PRO A 26 -19.03 11.10 0.48
CA PRO A 26 -19.90 12.21 0.86
C PRO A 26 -21.28 12.03 0.22
N ASN A 27 -22.33 12.19 1.03
CA ASN A 27 -23.71 12.18 0.57
C ASN A 27 -23.94 13.25 -0.50
N HIS A 28 -24.30 12.80 -1.71
CA HIS A 28 -25.00 13.60 -2.68
C HIS A 28 -26.49 13.63 -2.31
N THR A 29 -27.07 14.82 -2.16
CA THR A 29 -28.49 15.05 -2.44
C THR A 29 -28.62 15.69 -3.81
N SER A 30 -29.50 15.14 -4.63
CA SER A 30 -29.60 15.37 -6.07
C SER A 30 -30.54 16.51 -6.45
N ASN A 31 -30.16 17.16 -7.55
CA ASN A 31 -30.97 17.65 -8.68
C ASN A 31 -32.13 18.65 -8.49
N THR A 32 -31.98 19.80 -9.18
CA THR A 32 -32.99 20.23 -10.16
C THR A 32 -32.35 20.93 -11.37
N SER A 33 -32.59 20.33 -12.53
CA SER A 33 -32.83 20.92 -13.86
C SER A 33 -31.72 21.65 -14.61
N ALA A 34 -31.35 21.01 -15.72
CA ALA A 34 -30.56 21.51 -16.81
C ALA A 34 -31.11 22.80 -17.43
N SER A 35 -30.19 23.68 -17.84
CA SER A 35 -30.39 24.52 -19.00
C SER A 35 -29.16 24.36 -19.88
N ASN A 36 -29.32 23.56 -20.92
CA ASN A 36 -28.36 23.42 -21.99
C ASN A 36 -28.21 24.78 -22.68
N THR A 37 -27.08 25.45 -22.52
CA THR A 37 -26.67 26.49 -23.46
C THR A 37 -25.43 26.02 -24.17
N ALA A 38 -25.65 25.33 -25.29
CA ALA A 38 -24.64 25.18 -26.32
C ALA A 38 -24.12 26.58 -26.68
N ALA A 39 -22.82 26.80 -26.51
CA ALA A 39 -22.17 28.01 -27.00
C ALA A 39 -22.27 28.02 -28.54
N PRO A 40 -22.88 29.03 -29.17
CA PRO A 40 -22.83 29.15 -30.60
C PRO A 40 -21.42 29.56 -31.00
N GLN A 41 -20.78 28.69 -31.77
CA GLN A 41 -19.69 29.06 -32.64
C GLN A 41 -20.32 29.92 -33.74
N ASN A 42 -20.22 31.24 -33.63
CA ASN A 42 -20.42 32.09 -34.80
C ASN A 42 -19.73 33.44 -34.64
N ALA A 43 -18.77 33.69 -35.52
CA ALA A 43 -18.22 35.00 -35.75
C ALA A 43 -19.31 35.87 -36.41
N SER A 44 -19.94 36.77 -35.64
CA SER A 44 -20.65 37.93 -36.21
C SER A 44 -20.96 38.97 -35.12
N GLY A 45 -20.32 40.14 -35.20
CA GLY A 45 -20.89 41.43 -34.80
C GLY A 45 -21.38 41.64 -33.36
N ARG A 46 -20.68 41.18 -32.31
CA ARG A 46 -21.03 41.59 -30.93
C ARG A 46 -20.72 43.09 -30.76
N PRO A 47 -21.66 43.93 -30.27
CA PRO A 47 -21.35 45.31 -29.96
C PRO A 47 -20.22 45.34 -28.93
N THR A 48 -19.18 46.11 -29.20
CA THR A 48 -18.11 46.38 -28.23
C THR A 48 -18.75 47.09 -27.04
N CYS A 49 -19.13 46.34 -26.00
CA CYS A 49 -19.46 46.91 -24.70
C CYS A 49 -18.22 47.68 -24.25
N SER A 50 -18.26 49.01 -24.36
CA SER A 50 -17.18 49.84 -23.85
C SER A 50 -17.18 49.70 -22.34
N LEU A 51 -16.04 49.28 -21.80
CA LEU A 51 -15.83 49.25 -20.36
C LEU A 51 -15.98 50.68 -19.85
N THR A 52 -16.71 50.88 -18.75
CA THR A 52 -16.71 52.17 -18.06
C THR A 52 -15.28 52.53 -17.65
N PRO A 53 -14.89 53.81 -17.56
CA PRO A 53 -13.51 54.21 -17.30
C PRO A 53 -12.90 53.56 -16.06
N THR A 54 -13.70 53.36 -15.01
CA THR A 54 -13.32 52.64 -13.79
C THR A 54 -13.00 51.16 -14.05
N LEU A 55 -13.73 50.49 -14.93
CA LEU A 55 -13.59 49.07 -15.24
C LEU A 55 -12.43 48.81 -16.23
N ALA A 56 -12.13 49.78 -17.12
CA ALA A 56 -10.99 49.71 -18.02
C ALA A 56 -9.64 49.63 -17.28
N GLY A 57 -9.51 50.27 -16.11
CA GLY A 57 -8.32 50.18 -15.26
C GLY A 57 -8.07 48.79 -14.66
N HIS A 58 -9.09 47.93 -14.61
CA HIS A 58 -8.98 46.54 -14.11
C HIS A 58 -8.90 45.50 -15.23
N PHE A 59 -9.01 45.91 -16.50
CA PHE A 59 -8.95 45.01 -17.64
C PHE A 59 -7.49 44.69 -17.99
N ASN A 60 -7.12 43.42 -17.90
CA ASN A 60 -5.82 42.93 -18.35
C ASN A 60 -6.03 41.83 -19.40
N GLU A 61 -5.85 42.19 -20.67
CA GLU A 61 -6.04 41.26 -21.78
C GLU A 61 -5.07 40.08 -21.74
N ASN A 62 -3.85 40.27 -21.23
CA ASN A 62 -2.87 39.20 -21.09
C ASN A 62 -3.32 38.16 -20.05
N LEU A 63 -3.91 38.61 -18.93
CA LEU A 63 -4.48 37.71 -17.92
C LEU A 63 -5.65 36.90 -18.49
N ILE A 64 -6.52 37.54 -19.27
CA ILE A 64 -7.67 36.88 -19.90
C ILE A 64 -7.21 35.80 -20.88
N LYS A 65 -6.27 36.12 -21.78
CA LYS A 65 -5.69 35.15 -22.72
C LYS A 65 -5.01 34.00 -22.00
N HIS A 66 -4.29 34.28 -20.92
CA HIS A 66 -3.62 33.26 -20.11
C HIS A 66 -4.61 32.28 -19.47
N VAL A 67 -5.67 32.80 -18.82
CA VAL A 67 -6.70 31.96 -18.19
C VAL A 67 -7.48 31.15 -19.22
N GLN A 68 -7.80 31.73 -20.38
CA GLN A 68 -8.49 31.04 -21.46
C GLN A 68 -7.66 29.94 -22.12
N GLY A 69 -6.33 30.13 -22.21
CA GLY A 69 -5.39 29.14 -22.73
C GLY A 69 -4.82 28.20 -21.65
N TRP A 70 -5.28 28.29 -20.41
CA TRP A 70 -4.73 27.51 -19.31
C TRP A 70 -5.01 26.01 -19.53
N PRO A 71 -3.98 25.13 -19.53
CA PRO A 71 -4.14 23.71 -19.83
C PRO A 71 -4.65 22.94 -18.60
N ALA A 72 -5.84 23.30 -18.10
CA ALA A 72 -6.46 22.73 -16.90
C ALA A 72 -6.54 21.20 -16.96
N ASP A 73 -7.02 20.66 -18.09
CA ASP A 73 -7.18 19.22 -18.29
C ASP A 73 -5.84 18.47 -18.20
N HIS A 74 -4.75 19.06 -18.68
CA HIS A 74 -3.44 18.43 -18.59
C HIS A 74 -2.95 18.42 -17.13
N ALA A 75 -3.10 19.54 -16.43
CA ALA A 75 -2.74 19.66 -15.02
C ALA A 75 -3.54 18.68 -14.15
N GLU A 76 -4.85 18.54 -14.40
CA GLU A 76 -5.71 17.60 -13.68
C GLU A 76 -5.32 16.14 -13.94
N LYS A 77 -5.00 15.78 -15.19
CA LYS A 77 -4.49 14.44 -15.53
C LYS A 77 -3.17 14.14 -14.83
N GLN A 78 -2.24 15.10 -14.79
CA GLN A 78 -0.96 14.94 -14.08
C GLN A 78 -1.19 14.80 -12.57
N ALA A 79 -2.02 15.64 -11.97
CA ALA A 79 -2.35 15.55 -10.55
C ALA A 79 -3.01 14.21 -10.19
N SER A 80 -3.94 13.74 -11.03
CA SER A 80 -4.60 12.44 -10.85
C SER A 80 -3.61 11.28 -10.92
N ARG A 81 -2.72 11.31 -11.93
CA ARG A 81 -1.65 10.32 -12.09
C ARG A 81 -0.71 10.30 -10.89
N LEU A 82 -0.21 11.46 -10.44
CA LEU A 82 0.68 11.54 -9.29
C LEU A 82 0.02 11.03 -8.00
N ARG A 83 -1.27 11.29 -7.81
CA ARG A 83 -2.04 10.76 -6.68
C ARG A 83 -2.10 9.23 -6.72
N GLU A 84 -2.38 8.66 -7.88
CA GLU A 84 -2.44 7.21 -8.06
C GLU A 84 -1.06 6.56 -7.86
N GLU A 85 -0.01 7.14 -8.44
CA GLU A 85 1.37 6.69 -8.27
C GLU A 85 1.81 6.73 -6.80
N ALA A 86 1.49 7.81 -6.08
CA ALA A 86 1.79 7.95 -4.66
C ALA A 86 1.05 6.91 -3.81
N HIS A 87 -0.24 6.70 -4.08
CA HIS A 87 -1.03 5.69 -3.39
C HIS A 87 -0.50 4.27 -3.66
N ASN A 88 -0.21 3.95 -4.93
CA ASN A 88 0.32 2.65 -5.31
C ASN A 88 1.68 2.38 -4.66
N THR A 89 2.59 3.36 -4.73
CA THR A 89 3.91 3.29 -4.11
C THR A 89 3.79 3.10 -2.59
N GLY A 90 2.95 3.89 -1.92
CA GLY A 90 2.72 3.77 -0.48
C GLY A 90 2.14 2.40 -0.08
N SER A 91 1.19 1.88 -0.88
CA SER A 91 0.57 0.58 -0.63
C SER A 91 1.56 -0.58 -0.72
N VAL A 92 2.49 -0.53 -1.68
CA VAL A 92 3.54 -1.54 -1.86
C VAL A 92 4.49 -1.51 -0.66
N HIS A 93 5.05 -0.34 -0.33
CA HIS A 93 5.97 -0.19 0.80
C HIS A 93 5.34 -0.63 2.12
N MET A 94 4.08 -0.26 2.38
CA MET A 94 3.40 -0.66 3.61
C MET A 94 3.21 -2.19 3.70
N SER A 95 3.01 -2.87 2.57
CA SER A 95 2.91 -4.34 2.51
C SER A 95 4.26 -5.01 2.78
N GLU A 96 5.33 -4.46 2.23
CA GLU A 96 6.71 -4.92 2.47
C GLU A 96 7.09 -4.76 3.94
N THR A 97 6.91 -3.56 4.52
CA THR A 97 7.18 -3.30 5.94
C THR A 97 6.36 -4.21 6.85
N CYS A 98 5.08 -4.46 6.53
CA CYS A 98 4.24 -5.37 7.30
C CYS A 98 4.78 -6.80 7.28
N THR A 99 5.26 -7.26 6.13
CA THR A 99 5.82 -8.61 5.94
C THR A 99 7.13 -8.74 6.71
N GLU A 100 8.03 -7.75 6.61
CA GLU A 100 9.28 -7.73 7.35
C GLU A 100 9.05 -7.74 8.87
N LEU A 101 8.11 -6.93 9.37
CA LEU A 101 7.79 -6.89 10.79
C LEU A 101 7.25 -8.23 11.30
N LYS A 102 6.40 -8.90 10.52
CA LYS A 102 5.89 -10.25 10.85
C LYS A 102 7.03 -11.27 10.87
N ASN A 103 7.93 -11.20 9.90
CA ASN A 103 9.08 -12.10 9.83
C ASN A 103 10.01 -11.91 11.05
N LEU A 104 10.39 -10.66 11.36
CA LEU A 104 11.23 -10.33 12.52
C LEU A 104 10.58 -10.77 13.83
N ARG A 105 9.27 -10.58 13.99
CA ARG A 105 8.53 -11.07 15.17
C ARG A 105 8.61 -12.58 15.30
N SER A 106 8.46 -13.31 14.18
CA SER A 106 8.59 -14.77 14.17
C SER A 106 10.00 -15.21 14.55
N LEU A 107 11.03 -14.50 14.08
CA LEU A 107 12.42 -14.79 14.38
C LEU A 107 12.73 -14.59 15.86
N VAL A 108 12.25 -13.50 16.46
CA VAL A 108 12.36 -13.27 17.91
C VAL A 108 11.73 -14.43 18.68
N ARG A 109 10.53 -14.86 18.27
CA ARG A 109 9.86 -15.99 18.92
C ARG A 109 10.67 -17.29 18.82
N VAL A 110 11.27 -17.57 17.67
CA VAL A 110 12.15 -18.73 17.49
C VAL A 110 13.38 -18.63 18.41
N CYS A 111 14.02 -17.48 18.50
CA CYS A 111 15.17 -17.26 19.38
C CYS A 111 14.83 -17.48 20.86
N GLU A 112 13.67 -16.99 21.32
CA GLU A 112 13.18 -17.24 22.68
C GLU A 112 13.00 -18.73 22.95
N ILE A 113 12.30 -19.45 22.06
CA ILE A 113 12.07 -20.90 22.20
C ILE A 113 13.41 -21.64 22.27
N GLN A 114 14.34 -21.30 21.38
CA GLN A 114 15.65 -21.92 21.38
C GLN A 114 16.44 -21.63 22.65
N ALA A 115 16.32 -20.42 23.22
CA ALA A 115 16.98 -20.08 24.48
C ALA A 115 16.46 -20.98 25.62
N THR A 116 15.14 -21.13 25.75
CA THR A 116 14.54 -22.03 26.75
C THR A 116 14.97 -23.48 26.56
N LEU A 117 14.97 -23.99 25.32
CA LEU A 117 15.40 -25.38 25.05
C LEU A 117 16.87 -25.61 25.39
N ARG A 118 17.74 -24.63 25.11
CA ARG A 118 19.17 -24.70 25.49
C ARG A 118 19.34 -24.73 27.01
N GLU A 119 18.58 -23.92 27.74
CA GLU A 119 18.61 -23.92 29.21
C GLU A 119 18.15 -25.26 29.80
N GLN A 120 17.03 -25.80 29.31
CA GLN A 120 16.54 -27.12 29.70
C GLN A 120 17.58 -28.22 29.44
N ARG A 121 18.23 -28.19 28.26
CA ARG A 121 19.29 -29.15 27.93
C ARG A 121 20.48 -29.06 28.90
N ILE A 122 20.90 -27.84 29.27
CA ILE A 122 21.98 -27.64 30.24
C ILE A 122 21.58 -28.22 31.60
N LEU A 123 20.37 -27.93 32.08
CA LEU A 123 19.87 -28.44 33.36
C LEU A 123 19.79 -29.98 33.37
N PHE A 124 19.27 -30.57 32.31
CA PHE A 124 19.21 -32.03 32.15
C PHE A 124 20.61 -32.66 32.20
N LEU A 125 21.57 -32.14 31.44
CA LEU A 125 22.94 -32.66 31.43
C LEU A 125 23.62 -32.51 32.81
N ARG A 126 23.41 -31.37 33.49
CA ARG A 126 23.91 -31.17 34.85
C ARG A 126 23.33 -32.19 35.84
N GLN A 127 22.06 -32.54 35.69
CA GLN A 127 21.41 -33.56 36.52
C GLN A 127 21.99 -34.96 36.24
N GLN A 128 22.14 -35.33 34.97
CA GLN A 128 22.76 -36.61 34.59
C GLN A 128 24.18 -36.76 35.13
N ILE A 129 24.99 -35.69 35.09
CA ILE A 129 26.34 -35.69 35.66
C ILE A 129 26.29 -36.00 37.16
N LYS A 130 25.44 -35.32 37.92
CA LYS A 130 25.28 -35.56 39.37
C LYS A 130 24.85 -37.00 39.68
N GLU A 131 23.94 -37.55 38.88
CA GLU A 131 23.47 -38.94 39.05
C GLU A 131 24.60 -39.95 38.78
N LEU A 132 25.38 -39.75 37.71
CA LEU A 132 26.55 -40.56 37.42
C LEU A 132 27.61 -40.47 38.52
N GLU A 133 27.88 -39.27 39.04
CA GLU A 133 28.79 -39.07 40.16
C GLU A 133 28.33 -39.84 41.41
N LYS A 134 27.04 -39.81 41.73
CA LYS A 134 26.46 -40.57 42.84
C LYS A 134 26.66 -42.08 42.65
N LEU A 135 26.38 -42.61 41.46
CA LEU A 135 26.54 -44.03 41.14
C LEU A 135 28.00 -44.48 41.18
N LYS A 136 28.92 -43.63 40.71
CA LYS A 136 30.37 -43.87 40.80
C LYS A 136 30.81 -43.97 42.26
N ASN A 137 30.39 -43.01 43.09
CA ASN A 137 30.75 -43.02 44.50
C ASN A 137 30.22 -44.27 45.21
N GLN A 138 28.98 -44.70 44.93
CA GLN A 138 28.45 -45.94 45.51
C GLN A 138 29.22 -47.19 45.06
N ASN A 139 29.59 -47.31 43.78
CA ASN A 139 30.41 -48.43 43.31
C ASN A 139 31.83 -48.41 43.91
N SER A 140 32.40 -47.24 44.16
CA SER A 140 33.72 -47.11 44.78
C SER A 140 33.80 -47.60 46.22
N PHE A 141 32.66 -47.70 46.94
CA PHE A 141 32.59 -48.30 48.28
C PHE A 141 32.32 -49.81 48.24
N MET A 142 32.09 -50.37 47.05
CA MET A 142 31.77 -51.78 46.84
C MET A 142 32.96 -52.57 46.26
N VAL A 143 34.12 -51.90 46.09
CA VAL A 143 35.42 -52.47 45.68
C VAL A 143 36.39 -52.39 46.86
#